data_AF-A0A4U1ZIT7-F1
#
_entry.id   AF-A0A4U1ZIT7-F1
#
_cell.length_a   1.000
_cell.length_b   1.000
_cell.length_c   1.000
_cell.angle_alpha   90.00
_cell.angle_beta   90.00
_cell.angle_gamma   90.00
#
_symmetry.space_group_name_H-M   'P 1'
#
loop_
_entity.id
_entity.type
_entity.pdbx_description
1 polymer ?
#
loop_
_entity_poly.entity_id
_entity_poly.type
_entity_poly.pdbx_seq_one_letter_code
_entity_poly.pdbx_strand_id
1 'polypeptide(L)'
;MSNQNILSIVSLIKSGNIIYERAISNIKSDKMKNNLFDIYTVKKCAELKLRSLTYYAKNQQDEIPASYTINARERCIEAEEKNGTNNEDLYLMHLEGVEKKIISDIESLLTTTPNLEGKNKLQKVKNEMENCRDQIHRMREH
;
A
#
# COMPACT_ATOMS: atom_id res chain seq x y z
N MET A 1 -1.62 -18.69 -10.01
CA MET A 1 -0.37 -18.26 -9.34
C MET A 1 -0.13 -16.81 -9.74
N SER A 2 -0.11 -15.87 -8.79
CA SER A 2 0.22 -14.47 -9.09
C SER A 2 1.72 -14.38 -9.33
N ASN A 3 2.14 -13.91 -10.51
CA ASN A 3 3.53 -13.52 -10.78
C ASN A 3 3.88 -12.33 -9.88
N GLN A 4 4.31 -12.61 -8.65
CA GLN A 4 4.79 -11.59 -7.73
C GLN A 4 6.14 -11.10 -8.27
N ASN A 5 6.16 -9.85 -8.71
CA ASN A 5 7.35 -9.18 -9.19
C ASN A 5 7.34 -7.73 -8.67
N ILE A 6 8.42 -6.99 -8.91
CA ILE A 6 8.52 -5.60 -8.42
C ILE A 6 7.39 -4.73 -9.00
N LEU A 7 7.00 -4.96 -10.26
CA LEU A 7 5.92 -4.21 -10.90
C LEU A 7 4.56 -4.46 -10.21
N SER A 8 4.26 -5.69 -9.78
CA SER A 8 3.03 -6.00 -9.06
C SER A 8 2.99 -5.33 -7.68
N ILE A 9 4.14 -5.25 -7.00
CA ILE A 9 4.26 -4.52 -5.72
C ILE A 9 4.10 -3.01 -5.93
N VAL A 10 4.68 -2.45 -7.00
CA VAL A 10 4.47 -1.03 -7.36
C VAL A 10 2.99 -0.76 -7.65
N SER A 11 2.33 -1.63 -8.41
CA SER A 11 0.89 -1.53 -8.70
C SER A 11 0.07 -1.58 -7.40
N LEU A 12 0.40 -2.51 -6.50
CA LEU A 12 -0.25 -2.64 -5.19
C LEU A 12 -0.10 -1.37 -4.33
N ILE A 13 1.11 -0.80 -4.24
CA ILE A 13 1.35 0.46 -3.51
C ILE A 13 0.55 1.60 -4.15
N LYS A 14 0.57 1.70 -5.48
CA LYS A 14 -0.16 2.73 -6.23
C LYS A 14 -1.67 2.64 -6.01
N SER A 15 -2.26 1.44 -6.08
CA SER A 15 -3.67 1.24 -5.75
C SER A 15 -3.94 1.55 -4.28
N GLY A 16 -3.08 1.11 -3.36
CA GLY A 16 -3.22 1.42 -1.93
C GLY A 16 -3.25 2.93 -1.64
N ASN A 17 -2.46 3.72 -2.37
CA ASN A 17 -2.41 5.17 -2.27
C ASN A 17 -3.77 5.85 -2.57
N ILE A 18 -4.63 5.25 -3.40
CA ILE A 18 -5.99 5.75 -3.68
C ILE A 18 -6.85 5.69 -2.41
N ILE A 19 -6.72 4.62 -1.62
CA ILE A 19 -7.42 4.48 -0.33
C ILE A 19 -6.95 5.55 0.66
N TYR A 20 -5.66 5.89 0.68
CA TYR A 20 -5.14 6.98 1.51
C TYR A 20 -5.71 8.34 1.12
N GLU A 21 -5.71 8.66 -0.18
CA GLU A 21 -6.27 9.92 -0.70
C GLU A 21 -7.74 10.07 -0.31
N ARG A 22 -8.51 8.97 -0.40
CA ARG A 22 -9.91 8.92 0.03
C ARG A 22 -10.06 9.08 1.54
N ALA A 23 -9.26 8.38 2.34
CA ALA A 23 -9.31 8.47 3.80
C ALA A 23 -8.99 9.89 4.29
N ILE A 24 -7.92 10.51 3.76
CA ILE A 24 -7.51 11.89 4.10
C ILE A 24 -8.63 12.89 3.77
N SER A 25 -9.36 12.68 2.68
CA SER A 25 -10.45 13.55 2.25
C SER A 25 -11.72 13.42 3.11
N ASN A 26 -11.93 12.27 3.77
CA ASN A 26 -13.19 11.94 4.46
C ASN A 26 -13.10 11.94 5.99
N ILE A 27 -11.92 11.68 6.56
CA ILE A 27 -11.68 11.76 8.01
C ILE A 27 -11.94 13.19 8.49
N LYS A 28 -12.44 13.38 9.71
CA LYS A 28 -12.74 14.73 10.24
C LYS A 28 -11.59 15.27 11.07
N SER A 29 -10.92 14.42 11.83
CA SER A 29 -9.81 14.80 12.71
C SER A 29 -8.59 15.31 11.92
N ASP A 30 -8.24 16.59 12.07
CA ASP A 30 -7.06 17.18 11.41
C ASP A 30 -5.75 16.52 11.85
N LYS A 31 -5.66 16.12 13.14
CA LYS A 31 -4.52 15.35 13.64
C LYS A 31 -4.37 14.03 12.89
N MET A 32 -5.49 13.33 12.67
CA MET A 32 -5.49 12.05 11.97
C MET A 32 -5.18 12.22 10.48
N LYS A 33 -5.72 13.27 9.83
CA LYS A 33 -5.37 13.62 8.45
C LYS A 33 -3.87 13.87 8.28
N ASN A 34 -3.28 14.67 9.17
CA ASN A 34 -1.85 14.98 9.10
C ASN A 34 -1.00 13.71 9.24
N ASN A 35 -1.32 12.85 10.20
CA ASN A 35 -0.64 11.56 10.36
C ASN A 35 -0.78 10.68 9.11
N LEU A 36 -1.97 10.60 8.52
CA LEU A 36 -2.18 9.83 7.28
C LEU A 36 -1.46 10.45 6.08
N PHE A 37 -1.34 11.77 6.03
CA PHE A 37 -0.60 12.47 4.98
C PHE A 37 0.91 12.19 5.07
N ASP A 38 1.47 12.15 6.28
CA ASP A 38 2.87 11.77 6.51
C ASP A 38 3.13 10.32 6.04
N ILE A 39 2.24 9.39 6.41
CA ILE A 39 2.30 7.99 5.93
C ILE A 39 2.20 7.93 4.41
N TYR A 40 1.23 8.63 3.82
CA TYR A 40 1.01 8.68 2.38
C TYR A 40 2.26 9.17 1.64
N THR A 41 2.95 10.18 2.17
CA THR A 41 4.20 10.71 1.60
C THR A 41 5.30 9.63 1.57
N VAL A 42 5.47 8.86 2.65
CA VAL A 42 6.40 7.72 2.69
C VAL A 42 6.05 6.70 1.60
N LYS A 43 4.77 6.40 1.41
CA LYS A 43 4.32 5.46 0.37
C LYS A 43 4.59 5.95 -1.05
N LYS A 44 4.39 7.23 -1.35
CA LYS A 44 4.74 7.81 -2.66
C LYS A 44 6.25 7.73 -2.90
N CYS A 45 7.07 7.96 -1.88
CA CYS A 45 8.51 7.76 -1.96
C CYS A 45 8.87 6.28 -2.20
N ALA A 46 8.22 5.33 -1.52
CA ALA A 46 8.42 3.90 -1.71
C ALA A 46 8.08 3.47 -3.15
N GLU A 47 6.96 3.95 -3.70
CA GLU A 47 6.57 3.74 -5.08
C GLU A 47 7.68 4.17 -6.06
N LEU A 48 8.21 5.39 -5.89
CA LEU A 48 9.29 5.91 -6.72
C LEU A 48 10.59 5.09 -6.60
N LYS A 49 10.97 4.68 -5.38
CA LYS A 49 12.14 3.82 -5.14
C LYS A 49 12.02 2.51 -5.90
N LEU A 50 10.86 1.87 -5.87
CA LEU A 50 10.64 0.60 -6.55
C LEU A 50 10.49 0.76 -8.08
N ARG A 51 9.85 1.83 -8.56
CA ARG A 51 9.81 2.16 -10.01
C ARG A 51 11.21 2.29 -10.62
N SER A 52 12.21 2.76 -9.85
CA SER A 52 13.60 2.80 -10.32
C SER A 52 14.17 1.40 -10.63
N LEU A 53 13.67 0.35 -9.98
CA LEU A 53 14.06 -1.04 -10.20
C LEU A 53 13.33 -1.68 -11.38
N THR A 54 12.20 -1.12 -11.80
CA THR A 54 11.42 -1.64 -12.93
C THR A 54 11.91 -1.13 -14.28
N TYR A 55 12.86 -0.19 -14.31
CA TYR A 55 13.42 0.36 -15.55
C TYR A 55 14.09 -0.73 -16.42
N TYR A 56 14.68 -1.75 -15.80
CA TYR A 56 15.28 -2.90 -16.49
C TYR A 56 14.26 -3.98 -16.87
N ALA A 57 13.03 -3.93 -16.34
CA ALA A 57 11.94 -4.85 -16.66
C ALA A 57 11.14 -4.43 -17.91
N LYS A 58 11.60 -3.39 -18.65
CA LYS A 58 10.95 -2.78 -19.82
C LYS A 58 10.57 -3.73 -20.97
N ASN A 59 10.99 -4.99 -20.94
CA ASN A 59 10.60 -6.01 -21.92
C ASN A 59 9.35 -6.82 -21.53
N GLN A 60 8.72 -6.53 -20.38
CA GLN A 60 7.43 -7.11 -19.97
C GLN A 60 6.46 -5.99 -19.64
N GLN A 61 5.99 -5.33 -20.70
CA GLN A 61 5.04 -4.22 -20.63
C GLN A 61 3.60 -4.74 -20.74
N ASP A 62 3.30 -5.88 -20.14
CA ASP A 62 1.91 -6.25 -19.90
C ASP A 62 1.37 -5.31 -18.83
N GLU A 63 0.23 -4.66 -19.10
CA GLU A 63 -0.51 -3.91 -18.08
C GLU A 63 -0.74 -4.84 -16.89
N ILE A 64 0.01 -4.63 -15.80
CA ILE A 64 -0.25 -5.37 -14.58
C ILE A 64 -1.57 -4.83 -14.04
N PRO A 65 -2.64 -5.64 -14.01
CA PRO A 65 -3.93 -5.19 -13.55
C PRO A 65 -3.81 -4.69 -12.11
N ALA A 66 -4.62 -3.68 -11.75
CA ALA A 66 -4.74 -3.22 -10.39
C ALA A 66 -5.00 -4.40 -9.44
N SER A 67 -4.39 -4.37 -8.25
CA SER A 67 -4.52 -5.48 -7.30
C SER A 67 -5.99 -5.74 -6.98
N TYR A 68 -6.47 -6.94 -7.30
CA TYR A 68 -7.84 -7.36 -6.98
C TYR A 68 -8.17 -7.16 -5.50
N THR A 69 -7.20 -7.40 -4.61
CA THR A 69 -7.33 -7.19 -3.17
C THR A 69 -7.57 -5.73 -2.80
N ILE A 70 -6.96 -4.78 -3.51
CA ILE A 70 -7.18 -3.35 -3.25
C ILE A 70 -8.51 -2.90 -3.82
N ASN A 71 -8.85 -3.33 -5.05
CA ASN A 71 -10.14 -3.02 -5.66
C ASN A 71 -11.31 -3.54 -4.81
N ALA A 72 -11.17 -4.71 -4.19
CA ALA A 72 -12.16 -5.23 -3.24
C ALA A 72 -12.29 -4.32 -2.01
N ARG A 73 -11.17 -3.82 -1.46
CA ARG A 73 -11.18 -2.90 -0.32
C ARG A 73 -11.83 -1.57 -0.67
N GLU A 74 -11.53 -1.00 -1.84
CA GLU A 74 -12.18 0.22 -2.33
C GLU A 74 -13.70 0.03 -2.45
N ARG A 75 -14.16 -1.08 -3.03
CA ARG A 75 -15.59 -1.39 -3.14
C ARG A 75 -16.27 -1.58 -1.78
N CYS A 76 -15.58 -2.18 -0.80
CA CYS A 76 -16.09 -2.28 0.56
C CYS A 76 -16.26 -0.89 1.18
N ILE A 77 -15.26 -0.02 1.07
CA ILE A 77 -15.33 1.36 1.55
C ILE A 77 -16.51 2.11 0.89
N GLU A 78 -16.67 1.98 -0.43
CA GLU A 78 -17.78 2.59 -1.16
C GLU A 78 -19.16 2.11 -0.70
N ALA A 79 -19.30 0.82 -0.42
CA ALA A 79 -20.55 0.24 0.06
C ALA A 79 -20.91 0.77 1.46
N GLU A 80 -19.93 0.85 2.35
CA GLU A 80 -20.11 1.33 3.73
C GLU A 80 -20.36 2.84 3.80
N GLU A 81 -19.67 3.64 2.98
CA GLU A 81 -19.94 5.08 2.84
C GLU A 81 -21.39 5.34 2.40
N LYS A 82 -21.90 4.56 1.45
CA LYS A 82 -23.30 4.65 0.98
C LYS A 82 -24.31 4.28 2.06
N ASN A 83 -23.92 3.46 3.04
CA ASN A 83 -24.76 3.08 4.18
C ASN A 83 -24.72 4.12 5.32
N GLY A 84 -23.98 5.22 5.18
CA GLY A 84 -23.88 6.27 6.18
C GLY A 84 -22.91 5.96 7.32
N THR A 85 -22.17 4.84 7.24
CA THR A 85 -21.19 4.42 8.22
C THR A 85 -19.82 5.04 7.91
N ASN A 86 -19.73 6.38 7.91
CA ASN A 86 -18.44 7.05 7.75
C ASN A 86 -17.64 6.92 9.06
N ASN A 87 -16.93 5.80 9.19
CA ASN A 87 -16.22 5.43 10.41
C ASN A 87 -14.71 5.53 10.16
N GLU A 88 -14.03 6.41 10.88
CA GLU A 88 -12.58 6.60 10.76
C GLU A 88 -11.82 5.27 10.97
N ASP A 89 -12.32 4.41 11.86
CA ASP A 89 -11.77 3.07 12.08
C ASP A 89 -11.90 2.14 10.85
N LEU A 90 -12.95 2.29 10.03
CA LEU A 90 -13.09 1.53 8.79
C LEU A 90 -11.95 1.84 7.83
N TYR A 91 -11.65 3.12 7.62
CA TYR A 91 -10.51 3.51 6.78
C TYR A 91 -9.20 2.98 7.35
N LEU A 92 -8.95 3.16 8.64
CA LEU A 92 -7.71 2.69 9.27
C LEU A 92 -7.55 1.17 9.16
N MET A 93 -8.62 0.40 9.38
CA MET A 93 -8.63 -1.06 9.18
C MET A 93 -8.28 -1.42 7.73
N HIS A 94 -8.86 -0.71 6.75
CA HIS A 94 -8.57 -0.99 5.35
C HIS A 94 -7.12 -0.66 4.99
N LEU A 95 -6.62 0.50 5.44
CA LEU A 95 -5.24 0.96 5.25
C LEU A 95 -4.22 0.02 5.90
N GLU A 96 -4.46 -0.44 7.12
CA GLU A 96 -3.60 -1.43 7.79
C GLU A 96 -3.52 -2.73 6.98
N GLY A 97 -4.65 -3.16 6.42
CA GLY A 97 -4.70 -4.33 5.54
C GLY A 97 -3.98 -4.14 4.20
N VAL A 98 -3.91 -2.91 3.68
CA VAL A 98 -3.07 -2.57 2.51
C VAL A 98 -1.60 -2.78 2.86
N GLU A 99 -1.13 -2.23 3.99
CA GLU A 99 0.28 -2.37 4.40
C GLU A 99 0.66 -3.83 4.63
N LYS A 100 -0.20 -4.61 5.32
CA LYS A 100 0.03 -6.05 5.53
C LYS A 100 0.19 -6.80 4.20
N LYS A 101 -0.63 -6.48 3.19
CA LYS A 101 -0.53 -7.13 1.88
C LYS A 101 0.75 -6.77 1.15
N ILE A 102 1.16 -5.50 1.21
CA ILE A 102 2.43 -5.04 0.60
C ILE A 102 3.63 -5.74 1.24
N ILE A 103 3.67 -5.77 2.58
CA ILE A 103 4.75 -6.44 3.34
C ILE A 103 4.83 -7.92 2.94
N SER A 104 3.69 -8.63 2.94
CA SER A 104 3.62 -10.04 2.58
C SER A 104 4.09 -10.32 1.14
N ASP A 105 3.71 -9.49 0.17
CA ASP A 105 4.14 -9.65 -1.22
C ASP A 105 5.65 -9.36 -1.39
N ILE A 106 6.19 -8.39 -0.65
CA ILE A 106 7.64 -8.15 -0.60
C ILE A 106 8.38 -9.33 0.02
N GLU A 107 7.93 -9.85 1.16
CA GLU A 107 8.54 -11.01 1.84
C GLU A 107 8.56 -12.25 0.94
N SER A 108 7.45 -12.52 0.26
CA SER A 108 7.35 -13.62 -0.70
C SER A 108 8.34 -13.44 -1.85
N LEU A 109 8.46 -12.24 -2.42
CA LEU A 109 9.42 -11.96 -3.49
C LEU A 109 10.87 -12.12 -3.02
N LEU A 110 11.21 -11.63 -1.83
CA LEU A 110 12.54 -11.76 -1.23
C LEU A 110 12.91 -13.22 -0.96
N THR A 111 11.94 -14.05 -0.60
CA THR A 111 12.12 -15.48 -0.31
C THR A 111 12.25 -16.31 -1.58
N THR A 112 11.41 -16.04 -2.58
CA THR A 112 11.37 -16.80 -3.84
C THR A 112 12.48 -16.39 -4.80
N THR A 113 12.97 -15.15 -4.71
CA THR A 113 14.02 -14.61 -5.58
C THR A 113 15.18 -14.03 -4.75
N PRO A 114 15.99 -14.86 -4.06
CA PRO A 114 16.99 -14.40 -3.10
C PRO A 114 18.12 -13.56 -3.70
N ASN A 115 18.37 -13.70 -5.00
CA ASN A 115 19.38 -12.99 -5.79
C ASN A 115 18.78 -11.82 -6.60
N LEU A 116 17.59 -11.34 -6.24
CA LEU A 116 16.94 -10.23 -6.94
C LEU A 116 17.80 -8.97 -6.94
N GLU A 117 18.06 -8.42 -8.12
CA GLU A 117 18.70 -7.11 -8.23
C GLU A 117 17.85 -6.03 -7.54
N GLY A 118 18.47 -5.24 -6.66
CA GLY A 118 17.75 -4.26 -5.87
C GLY A 118 17.11 -4.82 -4.58
N LYS A 119 17.44 -6.04 -4.16
CA LYS A 119 17.04 -6.63 -2.87
C LYS A 119 17.15 -5.67 -1.69
N ASN A 120 18.26 -4.94 -1.58
CA ASN A 120 18.48 -3.97 -0.49
C ASN A 120 17.45 -2.82 -0.50
N LYS A 121 17.08 -2.33 -1.70
CA LYS A 121 16.03 -1.31 -1.84
C LYS A 121 14.65 -1.90 -1.48
N LEU A 122 14.39 -3.14 -1.89
CA LEU A 122 13.13 -3.82 -1.58
C LEU A 122 12.99 -4.08 -0.06
N GLN A 123 14.07 -4.49 0.61
CA GLN A 123 14.12 -4.62 2.07
C GLN A 123 13.90 -3.28 2.77
N LYS A 124 14.52 -2.21 2.27
CA LYS A 124 14.29 -0.86 2.82
C LYS A 124 12.82 -0.45 2.71
N VAL A 125 12.19 -0.70 1.56
CA VAL A 125 10.76 -0.43 1.37
C VAL A 125 9.91 -1.31 2.29
N LYS A 126 10.26 -2.58 2.49
CA LYS A 126 9.57 -3.44 3.47
C LYS A 126 9.53 -2.79 4.86
N ASN A 127 10.70 -2.40 5.37
CA ASN A 127 10.82 -1.78 6.68
C ASN A 127 10.03 -0.46 6.77
N GLU A 128 10.00 0.33 5.68
CA GLU A 128 9.18 1.55 5.59
C GLU A 128 7.68 1.20 5.69
N MET A 129 7.20 0.16 5.02
CA MET A 129 5.79 -0.27 5.09
C MET A 129 5.43 -0.88 6.45
N GLU A 130 6.35 -1.58 7.12
CA GLU A 130 6.18 -2.04 8.50
C GLU A 130 5.98 -0.86 9.46
N ASN A 131 6.80 0.19 9.33
CA ASN A 131 6.63 1.41 10.12
C ASN A 131 5.28 2.10 9.82
N CYS A 132 4.86 2.18 8.55
CA CYS A 132 3.54 2.72 8.19
C CYS A 132 2.41 1.92 8.83
N ARG A 133 2.46 0.59 8.77
CA ARG A 133 1.49 -0.30 9.42
C ARG A 133 1.42 -0.03 10.91
N ASP A 134 2.56 0.07 11.59
CA ASP A 134 2.62 0.27 13.03
C ASP A 134 2.07 1.64 13.45
N GLN A 135 2.30 2.68 12.63
CA GLN A 135 1.68 3.99 12.85
C GLN A 135 0.15 3.91 12.73
N ILE A 136 -0.37 3.27 11.68
CA ILE A 136 -1.82 3.07 11.52
C ILE A 136 -2.39 2.28 12.69
N HIS A 137 -1.72 1.20 13.10
CA HIS A 137 -2.17 0.38 14.21
C HIS A 137 -2.32 1.19 15.50
N ARG A 138 -1.31 2.02 15.85
CA ARG A 138 -1.40 2.93 17.00
C ARG A 138 -2.52 3.96 16.88
N MET A 139 -2.84 4.40 15.66
CA MET A 139 -3.96 5.33 15.42
C MET A 139 -5.33 4.68 15.64
N ARG A 140 -5.42 3.34 15.61
CA ARG A 140 -6.67 2.59 15.88
C ARG A 140 -6.87 2.26 17.35
N GLU A 141 -5.79 2.18 18.12
CA GLU A 141 -5.82 1.87 19.55
C GLU A 141 -6.08 3.12 20.43
N HIS A 142 -6.21 4.31 19.83
CA HIS A 142 -6.36 5.61 20.48
C HIS A 142 -7.57 6.37 19.96
#